data_AF-A0A7X0J0I3-F1
#
_entry.id   AF-A0A7X0J0I3-F1
#
_cell.length_a   1.000
_cell.length_b   1.000
_cell.length_c   1.000
_cell.angle_alpha   90.00
_cell.angle_beta   90.00
_cell.angle_gamma   90.00
#
_symmetry.space_group_name_H-M   'P 1'
#
loop_
_entity.id
_entity.type
_entity.pdbx_description
1 polymer ?
#
loop_
_entity_poly.entity_id
_entity_poly.type
_entity_poly.pdbx_seq_one_letter_code
_entity_poly.pdbx_strand_id
1 'polypeptide(L)'
;MKYSVDIKSVMIGLFITTLLFGAFSFKQEGSEPVGRYQTSLGEKGVVILDTKTGAYITNTDATNAKWHKGTFSHTFETAADTKDKNL
;
A
#
# COMPACT_ATOMS: atom_id res chain seq x y z
N MET A 1 24.53 -52.25 4.06
CA MET A 1 23.87 -51.43 5.10
C MET A 1 22.38 -51.36 4.76
N LYS A 2 21.49 -51.72 5.70
CA LYS A 2 20.04 -51.51 5.55
C LYS A 2 19.69 -50.31 6.42
N TYR A 3 19.37 -49.18 5.80
CA TYR A 3 18.87 -48.01 6.52
C TYR A 3 17.43 -48.31 6.96
N SER A 4 17.26 -48.72 8.22
CA SER A 4 15.93 -48.79 8.82
C SER A 4 15.54 -47.37 9.21
N VAL A 5 14.66 -46.76 8.43
CA VAL A 5 14.11 -45.45 8.77
C VAL A 5 13.12 -45.66 9.91
N ASP A 6 13.43 -45.10 11.08
CA ASP A 6 12.50 -45.07 12.21
C ASP A 6 11.36 -44.09 11.91
N ILE A 7 10.16 -44.63 11.73
CA ILE A 7 8.95 -43.85 11.43
C ILE A 7 8.69 -42.76 12.47
N LYS A 8 9.09 -42.96 13.74
CA LYS A 8 8.93 -41.95 14.80
C LYS A 8 9.82 -40.74 14.54
N SER A 9 11.05 -40.98 14.10
CA SER A 9 11.99 -39.91 13.74
C SER A 9 11.51 -39.11 12.53
N VAL A 10 10.89 -39.79 11.55
CA VAL A 10 10.26 -39.13 10.39
C VAL A 10 9.10 -38.24 10.80
N MET A 11 8.24 -38.72 11.70
CA MET A 11 7.09 -37.96 12.20
C MET A 11 7.52 -36.71 12.97
N ILE A 12 8.58 -36.81 13.78
CA ILE A 12 9.14 -35.66 14.50
C ILE A 12 9.72 -34.63 13.53
N GLY A 13 10.48 -35.07 12.52
CA GLY A 13 11.01 -34.18 11.49
C GLY A 13 9.92 -33.48 10.69
N LEU A 14 8.86 -34.21 10.35
CA LEU A 14 7.70 -33.66 9.64
C LEU A 14 7.00 -32.61 10.51
N PHE A 15 6.75 -32.93 11.79
CA PHE A 15 6.09 -32.02 12.73
C PHE A 15 6.87 -30.70 12.92
N ILE A 16 8.19 -30.77 13.12
CA ILE A 16 9.05 -29.58 13.25
C ILE A 16 8.99 -28.74 11.97
N THR A 17 9.04 -29.38 10.81
CA THR A 17 8.98 -28.70 9.51
C THR A 17 7.65 -27.99 9.33
N THR A 18 6.52 -28.65 9.63
CA THR A 18 5.19 -28.02 9.53
C THR A 18 5.04 -26.85 10.50
N LEU A 19 5.61 -26.95 11.70
CA LEU A 19 5.61 -25.88 12.70
C LEU A 19 6.38 -24.64 12.20
N LEU A 20 7.54 -24.85 11.58
CA LEU A 20 8.33 -23.77 10.97
C LEU A 20 7.58 -23.12 9.81
N PHE A 21 7.00 -23.91 8.90
CA PHE A 21 6.17 -23.37 7.83
C PHE A 21 4.98 -22.56 8.37
N GLY A 22 4.30 -23.04 9.41
CA GLY A 22 3.23 -22.29 10.07
C GLY A 22 3.73 -20.96 10.65
N ALA A 23 4.85 -20.97 11.37
CA ALA A 23 5.42 -19.77 11.98
C ALA A 23 5.85 -18.71 10.96
N PHE A 24 6.43 -19.12 9.83
CA PHE A 24 6.88 -18.20 8.78
C PHE A 24 5.79 -17.85 7.75
N SER A 25 4.72 -18.65 7.65
CA SER A 25 3.60 -18.36 6.74
C SER A 25 2.69 -17.23 7.24
N PHE A 26 2.81 -16.83 8.51
CA PHE A 26 2.23 -15.59 9.02
C PHE A 26 3.14 -14.38 8.83
N LYS A 27 3.89 -14.33 7.72
CA LYS A 27 4.38 -13.04 7.23
C LYS A 27 3.15 -12.29 6.72
N GLN A 28 2.45 -11.67 7.68
CA GLN A 28 1.38 -10.73 7.43
C GLN A 28 1.94 -9.77 6.38
N GLU A 29 1.35 -9.74 5.19
CA GLU A 29 1.29 -8.52 4.40
C GLU A 29 0.50 -7.53 5.26
N GLY A 30 1.12 -7.07 6.34
CA GLY A 30 0.71 -5.84 6.97
C GLY A 30 0.83 -4.84 5.85
N SER A 31 -0.32 -4.39 5.35
CA SER A 31 -0.42 -3.17 4.58
C SER A 31 0.60 -2.22 5.19
N GLU A 32 1.61 -1.83 4.40
CA GLU A 32 2.64 -0.92 4.89
C GLU A 32 1.94 0.17 5.69
N PRO A 33 2.37 0.44 6.94
CA PRO A 33 1.67 1.36 7.83
C PRO A 33 1.41 2.61 7.01
N VAL A 34 0.11 2.92 6.78
CA VAL A 34 -0.34 3.95 5.83
C VAL A 34 0.62 5.11 5.92
N GLY A 35 1.53 5.19 4.93
CA GLY A 35 2.63 6.12 4.99
C GLY A 35 2.04 7.52 5.11
N ARG A 36 2.72 8.41 5.85
CA ARG A 36 2.30 9.81 5.91
C ARG A 36 2.08 10.36 4.51
N TYR A 37 2.91 9.94 3.56
CA TYR A 37 2.76 10.27 2.15
C TYR A 37 2.34 9.01 1.38
N GLN A 38 1.22 9.09 0.67
CA GLN A 38 0.75 8.06 -0.25
C GLN A 38 0.82 8.58 -1.68
N THR A 39 1.40 7.78 -2.57
CA THR A 39 1.46 8.09 -4.00
C THR A 39 0.45 7.22 -4.74
N SER A 40 -0.38 7.85 -5.56
CA SER A 40 -1.30 7.20 -6.48
C SER A 40 -0.99 7.61 -7.90
N LEU A 41 -0.95 6.64 -8.80
CA LEU A 41 -0.69 6.79 -10.23
C LEU A 41 -1.97 6.44 -10.98
N GLY A 42 -2.42 7.31 -11.88
CA GLY A 42 -3.56 7.05 -12.75
C GLY A 42 -3.31 7.54 -14.17
N GLU A 43 -4.25 7.26 -15.08
CA GLU A 43 -4.15 7.68 -16.49
C GLU A 43 -4.01 9.20 -16.66
N LYS A 44 -4.54 9.96 -15.69
CA LYS A 44 -4.52 11.42 -15.68
C LYS A 44 -3.34 12.01 -14.90
N GLY A 45 -2.36 11.19 -14.51
CA GLY A 45 -1.13 11.66 -13.87
C GLY A 45 -0.88 11.08 -12.47
N VAL A 46 -0.05 11.80 -11.70
CA VAL A 46 0.46 11.37 -10.39
C VAL A 46 -0.10 12.27 -9.29
N VAL A 47 -0.53 11.67 -8.17
CA VAL A 47 -0.92 12.39 -6.95
C VAL A 47 -0.13 11.85 -5.77
N ILE A 48 0.45 12.74 -4.97
CA ILE A 48 1.08 12.42 -3.69
C ILE A 48 0.31 13.15 -2.60
N LEU A 49 -0.25 12.41 -1.65
CA LEU A 49 -1.14 12.88 -0.59
C LEU A 49 -0.46 12.75 0.78
N ASP A 50 -0.42 13.85 1.56
CA ASP A 50 -0.17 13.80 2.99
C ASP A 50 -1.45 13.37 3.71
N THR A 51 -1.52 12.11 4.12
CA THR A 51 -2.71 11.48 4.72
C THR A 51 -3.08 12.07 6.08
N LYS A 52 -2.17 12.82 6.72
CA LYS A 52 -2.43 13.50 8.00
C LYS A 52 -3.09 14.86 7.83
N THR A 53 -2.79 15.58 6.75
CA THR A 53 -3.22 16.97 6.56
C THR A 53 -4.17 17.17 5.38
N GLY A 54 -4.29 16.19 4.47
CA GLY A 54 -5.01 16.33 3.21
C GLY A 54 -4.33 17.27 2.21
N ALA A 55 -3.10 17.72 2.50
CA ALA A 55 -2.28 18.41 1.53
C ALA A 55 -1.81 17.44 0.45
N TYR A 56 -1.77 17.88 -0.79
CA TYR A 56 -1.33 17.03 -1.89
C TYR A 56 -0.48 17.80 -2.89
N ILE A 57 0.32 17.05 -3.64
CA ILE A 57 0.95 17.52 -4.87
C ILE A 57 0.49 16.62 -6.02
N THR A 58 0.13 17.23 -7.15
CA THR A 58 -0.34 16.52 -8.33
C THR A 58 0.44 16.96 -9.55
N ASN A 59 0.65 16.03 -10.47
CA ASN A 59 1.12 16.32 -11.80
C ASN A 59 0.22 15.59 -12.79
N THR A 60 -0.60 16.34 -13.52
CA THR A 60 -1.56 15.78 -14.48
C THR A 60 -0.91 15.34 -15.79
N ASP A 61 0.37 15.67 -15.99
CA ASP A 61 1.15 15.32 -17.16
C ASP A 61 2.55 14.93 -16.71
N ALA A 62 2.72 13.62 -16.47
CA ALA A 62 3.97 13.04 -15.98
C ALA A 62 5.18 13.28 -16.90
N THR A 63 4.96 13.81 -18.12
CA THR A 63 6.04 14.19 -19.06
C THR A 63 6.62 15.57 -18.79
N ASN A 64 5.93 16.40 -18.00
CA ASN A 64 6.36 17.75 -17.66
C ASN A 64 6.71 17.88 -16.18
N ALA A 65 7.52 18.87 -15.82
CA ALA A 65 7.93 19.12 -14.43
C ALA A 65 6.94 20.00 -13.63
N LYS A 66 5.70 20.18 -14.11
CA LYS A 66 4.73 21.10 -13.51
C LYS A 66 3.93 20.44 -12.40
N TRP A 67 4.53 20.43 -11.21
CA TRP A 67 3.85 20.02 -9.98
C TRP A 67 2.94 21.12 -9.44
N HIS A 68 1.70 20.75 -9.14
CA HIS A 68 0.70 21.62 -8.53
C HIS A 68 0.47 21.19 -7.09
N LYS A 69 0.55 22.13 -6.15
CA LYS A 69 0.30 21.89 -4.73
C LYS A 69 -1.10 22.37 -4.35
N GLY A 70 -1.80 21.60 -3.53
CA GLY A 70 -3.13 21.94 -3.03
C GLY A 70 -3.41 21.36 -1.66
N THR A 71 -4.59 21.68 -1.14
CA THR A 71 -5.17 21.05 0.06
C THR A 71 -6.59 20.65 -0.25
N PHE A 72 -7.07 19.57 0.37
CA PHE A 72 -8.41 19.07 0.13
C PHE A 72 -9.49 20.14 0.38
N SER A 73 -9.39 20.91 1.46
CA SER A 73 -10.34 21.96 1.81
C SER A 73 -10.49 23.03 0.71
N HIS A 74 -9.38 23.55 0.20
CA HIS A 74 -9.40 24.60 -0.82
C HIS A 74 -9.97 24.09 -2.16
N THR A 75 -9.65 22.85 -2.51
CA THR A 75 -10.16 22.22 -3.74
C THR A 75 -11.65 21.94 -3.64
N PHE A 76 -12.12 21.52 -2.46
CA PHE A 76 -13.55 21.30 -2.20
C PHE A 76 -14.35 22.60 -2.32
N GLU A 77 -13.89 23.69 -1.69
CA GLU A 77 -14.53 25.01 -1.78
C GLU A 77 -14.57 25.52 -3.21
N THR A 78 -13.46 25.42 -3.95
CA THR A 78 -13.42 25.84 -5.37
C THR A 78 -14.42 25.04 -6.22
N ALA A 79 -14.55 23.74 -5.97
CA ALA A 79 -15.48 22.88 -6.68
C ALA A 79 -16.94 23.20 -6.33
N ALA A 80 -17.23 23.49 -5.06
CA ALA A 80 -18.56 23.91 -4.60
C ALA A 80 -18.96 25.25 -5.22
N ASP A 81 -18.08 26.26 -5.15
CA ASP A 81 -18.31 27.58 -5.73
C ASP A 81 -18.52 27.54 -7.25
N THR A 82 -17.80 26.65 -7.94
CA THR A 82 -17.95 26.48 -9.39
C THR A 82 -19.27 25.79 -9.74
N LYS A 83 -19.76 24.87 -8.89
CA LYS A 83 -21.06 24.24 -9.07
C LYS A 83 -22.21 25.25 -8.91
N ASP A 84 -22.14 26.11 -7.91
CA ASP A 84 -23.18 27.09 -7.62
C ASP A 84 -23.23 28.23 -8.65
N LYS A 85 -22.13 28.50 -9.37
CA LYS A 85 -22.08 29.50 -10.46
C LYS A 85 -22.55 28.98 -11.81
N ASN A 86 -22.72 27.67 -11.98
CA ASN A 86 -23.11 27.04 -13.25
C ASN A 86 -24.51 26.39 -13.17
N LEU A 87 -25.29 26.73 -12.15
CA LEU A 87 -26.72 26.41 -11.97
C LEU A 87 -27.54 27.71 -12.03
#